data_AF-A0A1H3XF14-F1
#
_entry.id   AF-A0A1H3XF14-F1
#
_cell.length_a   1.000
_cell.length_b   1.000
_cell.length_c   1.000
_cell.angle_alpha   90.00
_cell.angle_beta   90.00
_cell.angle_gamma   90.00
#
_symmetry.space_group_name_H-M   'P 1'
#
loop_
_entity.id
_entity.type
_entity.pdbx_description
1 polymer ?
#
loop_
_entity_poly.entity_id
_entity_poly.type
_entity_poly.pdbx_seq_one_letter_code
_entity_poly.pdbx_strand_id
1 'polypeptide(L)' 'MLEFLKIQYRYRRITAEKLRSYVPKIITAKQFEQITGRAYEDSTTDAME' A
#
# COMPACT_ATOMS: atom_id res chain seq x y z
N MET A 1 10.91 -6.70 6.35
CA MET A 1 10.04 -6.61 5.14
C MET A 1 9.44 -5.21 4.97
N LEU A 2 8.73 -4.68 5.98
CA LEU A 2 8.16 -3.32 5.93
C LEU A 2 9.21 -2.22 5.68
N GLU A 3 10.31 -2.24 6.44
CA GLU A 3 11.42 -1.27 6.30
C GLU A 3 12.02 -1.28 4.88
N PHE A 4 12.14 -2.46 4.28
CA PHE A 4 12.62 -2.61 2.91
C PHE A 4 11.67 -1.96 1.90
N LEU A 5 10.36 -2.21 2.02
CA LEU A 5 9.34 -1.57 1.17
C LEU A 5 9.31 -0.04 1.37
N LYS A 6 9.49 0.42 2.61
CA LYS A 6 9.57 1.86 2.94
C LYS A 6 10.79 2.52 2.29
N ILE A 7 11.94 1.86 2.36
CA ILE A 7 13.16 2.28 1.67
C ILE A 7 12.91 2.32 0.16
N GLN A 8 12.38 1.25 -0.43
CA GLN A 8 12.12 1.21 -1.87
C GLN A 8 11.15 2.29 -2.34
N TYR A 9 10.11 2.60 -1.55
CA TYR A 9 9.17 3.68 -1.82
C TYR A 9 9.86 5.05 -1.73
N ARG A 10 10.71 5.28 -0.72
CA ARG A 10 11.51 6.51 -0.56
C ARG A 10 12.45 6.75 -1.74
N TYR A 11 13.05 5.69 -2.27
CA TYR A 11 13.90 5.72 -3.47
C TYR A 11 13.09 5.66 -4.78
N ARG A 12 11.76 5.76 -4.73
CA ARG A 12 10.85 5.68 -5.89
C ARG A 12 11.05 4.44 -6.78
N ARG A 13 11.55 3.34 -6.20
CA ARG A 13 11.66 2.05 -6.88
C ARG A 13 10.33 1.30 -6.92
N ILE A 14 9.42 1.62 -6.00
CA ILE A 14 8.04 1.11 -6.00
C ILE A 14 7.08 2.28 -5.86
N THR A 15 5.93 2.19 -6.51
CA THR A 15 4.87 3.19 -6.44
C THR A 15 3.83 2.82 -5.38
N ALA A 16 2.99 3.79 -5.01
CA ALA A 16 1.86 3.54 -4.13
C ALA A 16 0.88 2.53 -4.75
N GLU A 17 0.66 2.54 -6.07
CA GLU A 17 -0.18 1.55 -6.75
C GLU A 17 0.38 0.13 -6.61
N LYS A 18 1.70 -0.03 -6.73
CA LYS A 18 2.34 -1.33 -6.52
C LYS A 18 2.18 -1.79 -5.07
N LEU A 19 2.33 -0.88 -4.11
CA LEU A 19 2.07 -1.16 -2.70
C LEU A 19 0.60 -1.52 -2.42
N ARG A 20 -0.36 -0.93 -3.15
CA ARG A 20 -1.79 -1.32 -3.03
C ARG A 20 -2.00 -2.77 -3.46
N SER A 21 -1.34 -3.22 -4.52
CA SER A 21 -1.41 -4.63 -4.97
C SER A 21 -0.81 -5.64 -3.96
N TYR A 22 0.00 -5.15 -3.03
CA TYR A 22 0.59 -5.93 -1.94
C TYR A 22 -0.35 -6.05 -0.75
N VAL A 23 -1.42 -5.27 -0.68
CA VAL A 23 -2.47 -5.40 0.33
C VAL A 23 -3.54 -6.39 -0.15
N PRO A 24 -4.01 -7.33 0.69
CA PRO A 24 -3.53 -7.69 2.03
C PRO A 24 -2.42 -8.77 2.02
N LYS A 25 -1.95 -9.21 0.84
CA LYS A 25 -1.14 -10.44 0.66
C LYS A 25 0.28 -10.38 1.25
N ILE A 26 0.94 -9.22 1.18
CA ILE A 26 2.34 -9.00 1.61
C ILE A 26 2.38 -7.98 2.75
N ILE A 27 1.53 -6.96 2.71
CA ILE A 27 1.40 -5.95 3.77
C ILE A 27 -0.07 -5.70 4.09
N THR A 28 -0.36 -5.19 5.28
CA THR A 28 -1.72 -4.78 5.68
C THR A 28 -2.03 -3.35 5.23
N ALA A 29 -3.30 -2.97 5.23
CA ALA A 29 -3.73 -1.58 4.98
C ALA A 29 -3.06 -0.58 5.95
N LYS A 30 -2.90 -0.95 7.23
CA LYS A 30 -2.17 -0.14 8.22
C LYS A 30 -0.69 0.01 7.86
N GLN A 31 -0.07 -1.04 7.33
CA GLN A 31 1.32 -1.01 6.88
C GLN A 31 1.48 -0.19 5.59
N PHE A 32 0.51 -0.24 4.68
CA PHE A 32 0.44 0.64 3.51
C PHE A 32 0.42 2.11 3.92
N GLU A 33 -0.41 2.46 4.90
CA GLU A 33 -0.49 3.81 5.47
C GLU A 33 0.84 4.22 6.11
N GLN A 34 1.50 3.32 6.85
CA GLN A 34 2.82 3.60 7.44
C GLN A 34 3.93 3.83 6.41
N ILE A 35 3.83 3.24 5.22
CA ILE A 35 4.82 3.39 4.14
C ILE A 35 4.53 4.66 3.33
N THR A 36 3.26 4.87 2.96
CA THR A 36 2.87 5.91 1.99
C THR A 36 2.38 7.20 2.62
N GLY A 37 1.98 7.16 3.90
CA GLY A 37 1.30 8.25 4.60
C GLY A 37 -0.14 8.49 4.12
N ARG A 38 -0.71 7.59 3.32
CA ARG A 38 -2.05 7.71 2.76
C ARG A 38 -2.93 6.57 3.26
N ALA A 39 -4.19 6.88 3.55
CA ALA A 39 -5.19 5.86 3.82
C ALA A 39 -5.25 4.87 2.64
N TYR A 40 -5.38 3.59 2.94
CA TYR A 40 -5.66 2.58 1.94
C TYR A 40 -7.13 2.69 1.55
N GLU A 41 -7.39 3.38 0.44
CA GLU A 41 -8.70 3.41 -0.18
C GLU A 41 -8.84 2.17 -1.07
N ASP A 42 -9.50 1.17 -0.51
CA ASP A 42 -9.91 -0.01 -1.27
C ASP A 42 -11.09 0.41 -2.15
N SER A 43 -10.88 0.50 -3.46
CA SER A 43 -11.93 0.85 -4.41
C SER A 43 -13.01 -0.24 -4.57
N THR A 44 -13.08 -1.22 -3.65
CA THR A 44 -14.06 -2.33 -3.69
C THR A 44 -15.39 -2.00 -3.01
N THR A 45 -15.58 -0.79 -2.46
CA THR A 45 -16.83 -0.43 -1.76
C THR A 45 -17.92 0.18 -2.67
N ASP A 46 -17.73 0.29 -3.99
CA ASP A 46 -18.69 0.98 -4.87
C ASP A 46 -19.19 0.15 -6.07
N ALA A 47 -19.41 -1.16 -5.88
CA ALA A 47 -19.96 -2.03 -6.95
C ALA A 47 -21.04 -3.02 -6.51
N MET A 48 -21.75 -2.75 -5.40
CA MET A 48 -22.96 -3.49 -5.02
C MET A 48 -23.95 -2.59 -4.28
N GLU A 49 -24.63 -1.68 -4.97
CA GLU A 49 -26.05 -1.33 -4.73
C GLU A 49 -26.72 -0.93 -6.05
#